data_AF-A0A7W7N0J9-F1
#
_entry.id   AF-A0A7W7N0J9-F1
#
_cell.length_a   1.000
_cell.length_b   1.000
_cell.length_c   1.000
_cell.angle_alpha   90.00
_cell.angle_beta   90.00
_cell.angle_gamma   90.00
#
_symmetry.space_group_name_H-M   'P 1'
#
loop_
_entity.id
_entity.type
_entity.pdbx_description
1 polymer ?
#
loop_
_entity_poly.entity_id
_entity_poly.type
_entity_poly.pdbx_seq_one_letter_code
_entity_poly.pdbx_strand_id
1 'polypeptide(L)'
;MGEVIRARNRRGSIGAQWWSRRFIDLLESFADTGRLSRGRTYARKGRVFDLRVAPHEVTAKVQGSAPEPYEVALGIDAIGEADWRAVEKELASRAVFRARLLAGEMPPEIEWVFAELGLALFPGAASDLHLMCDCPDWGDPCKHAAAVLYLLAEAFDDDPFLVLQWNGRGREQLLAALRRGTETEPDPLDLEDEPLTAAGFWAPPSGLARLRERPAAPPVPPGFVLQLAPPPPVKIRRRALTDVLAPVYEALADQDGGDLPG
;
A
#
# COMPACT_ATOMS: atom_id res chain seq x y z
N MET A 1 13.94 28.35 -2.42
CA MET A 1 14.71 27.53 -3.37
C MET A 1 14.16 26.12 -3.23
N GLY A 2 13.18 25.76 -4.06
CA GLY A 2 12.46 24.48 -3.97
C GLY A 2 13.37 23.29 -4.26
N GLU A 3 13.01 22.13 -3.74
CA GLU A 3 13.79 20.91 -3.86
C GLU A 3 13.77 20.41 -5.31
N VAL A 4 14.96 20.21 -5.90
CA VAL A 4 15.10 19.74 -7.27
C VAL A 4 14.97 18.22 -7.31
N ILE A 5 13.81 17.73 -7.74
CA ILE A 5 13.61 16.29 -7.94
C ILE A 5 14.21 15.92 -9.29
N ARG A 6 15.26 15.10 -9.25
CA ARG A 6 15.93 14.61 -10.45
C ARG A 6 15.48 13.19 -10.71
N ALA A 7 15.23 12.90 -11.98
CA ALA A 7 15.12 11.53 -12.43
C ALA A 7 16.37 10.74 -12.02
N ARG A 8 16.19 9.66 -11.25
CA ARG A 8 17.27 8.81 -10.77
C ARG A 8 17.96 8.11 -11.94
N ASN A 9 17.21 7.77 -12.99
CA ASN A 9 17.77 7.06 -14.11
C ASN A 9 18.25 7.98 -15.24
N ARG A 10 19.52 8.39 -15.16
CA ARG A 10 20.17 9.22 -16.18
C ARG A 10 20.48 8.49 -17.50
N ARG A 11 20.51 7.15 -17.54
CA ARG A 11 20.93 6.35 -18.71
C ARG A 11 20.16 5.04 -18.99
N GLY A 12 19.26 4.60 -18.12
CA GLY A 12 18.38 3.43 -18.32
C GLY A 12 16.89 3.78 -18.43
N SER A 13 16.01 2.77 -18.42
CA SER A 13 14.56 2.95 -18.48
C SER A 13 14.03 3.68 -17.23
N ILE A 14 13.17 4.66 -17.45
CA ILE A 14 12.30 5.21 -16.39
C ILE A 14 11.26 4.12 -16.09
N GLY A 15 10.96 3.86 -14.82
CA GLY A 15 10.09 2.77 -14.39
C GLY A 15 10.82 1.43 -14.30
N ALA A 16 11.47 1.19 -13.16
CA ALA A 16 12.17 -0.07 -12.88
C ALA A 16 11.22 -1.15 -12.33
N GLN A 17 10.16 -0.74 -11.62
CA GLN A 17 9.17 -1.63 -11.05
C GLN A 17 8.01 -1.85 -12.02
N TRP A 18 7.26 -2.94 -11.83
CA TRP A 18 6.20 -3.34 -12.74
C TRP A 18 5.10 -2.26 -12.87
N TRP A 19 4.75 -1.59 -11.77
CA TRP A 19 3.69 -0.56 -11.73
C TRP A 19 4.10 0.69 -12.52
N SER A 20 5.34 1.12 -12.38
CA SER A 20 5.87 2.28 -13.12
C SER A 20 6.00 1.96 -14.61
N ARG A 21 6.39 0.72 -14.93
CA ARG A 21 6.42 0.25 -16.32
C ARG A 21 5.03 0.20 -16.91
N ARG A 22 4.06 -0.37 -16.19
CA ARG A 22 2.64 -0.43 -16.57
C ARG A 22 2.08 0.96 -16.86
N PHE A 23 2.35 1.92 -15.98
CA PHE A 23 1.93 3.32 -16.16
C PHE A 23 2.57 3.96 -17.40
N ILE A 24 3.88 3.78 -17.61
CA ILE A 24 4.57 4.33 -18.80
C ILE A 24 4.06 3.70 -20.09
N ASP A 25 3.83 2.39 -20.11
CA ASP A 25 3.32 1.69 -21.29
C ASP A 25 1.91 2.18 -21.65
N LEU A 26 1.06 2.48 -20.66
CA LEU A 26 -0.24 3.12 -20.88
C LEU A 26 -0.09 4.51 -21.49
N LEU A 27 0.76 5.36 -20.92
CA LEU A 27 1.03 6.69 -21.48
C LEU A 27 1.54 6.62 -22.92
N GLU A 28 2.48 5.71 -23.21
CA GLU A 28 3.03 5.52 -24.56
C GLU A 28 2.00 4.93 -25.55
N SER A 29 0.92 4.32 -25.07
CA SER A 29 -0.13 3.76 -25.92
C SER A 29 -1.08 4.80 -26.52
N PHE A 30 -1.31 5.93 -25.84
CA PHE A 30 -2.28 6.94 -26.28
C PHE A 30 -1.70 8.35 -26.47
N ALA A 31 -0.50 8.66 -25.97
CA ALA A 31 0.12 9.97 -26.15
C ALA A 31 1.15 10.00 -27.31
N ASP A 32 1.33 11.18 -27.92
CA ASP A 32 2.29 11.39 -29.00
C ASP A 32 3.73 11.07 -28.56
N THR A 33 4.34 10.09 -29.20
CA THR A 33 5.69 9.58 -28.87
C THR A 33 6.76 10.66 -28.97
N GLY A 34 6.62 11.59 -29.93
CA GLY A 34 7.56 12.70 -30.10
C GLY A 34 7.55 13.68 -28.92
N ARG A 35 6.36 14.00 -28.41
CA ARG A 35 6.13 14.83 -27.22
C ARG A 35 6.62 14.14 -25.96
N LEU A 36 6.31 12.86 -25.78
CA LEU A 36 6.81 12.05 -24.68
C LEU A 36 8.34 12.00 -24.65
N SER A 37 9.00 11.80 -25.79
CA SER A 37 10.47 11.80 -25.88
C SER A 37 11.11 13.12 -25.41
N ARG A 38 10.48 14.26 -25.76
CA ARG A 38 10.92 15.58 -25.27
C ARG A 38 10.68 15.73 -23.77
N GLY A 39 9.53 15.28 -23.27
CA GLY A 39 9.22 15.29 -21.83
C GLY A 39 10.21 14.44 -21.02
N ARG A 40 10.51 13.23 -21.48
CA ARG A 40 11.53 12.34 -20.91
C ARG A 40 12.90 13.03 -20.80
N THR A 41 13.26 13.80 -21.82
CA THR A 41 14.51 14.59 -21.82
C THR A 41 14.50 15.68 -20.75
N TYR A 42 13.36 16.35 -20.53
CA TYR A 42 13.21 17.36 -19.48
C TYR A 42 13.29 16.75 -18.08
N ALA A 43 12.60 15.63 -17.84
CA ALA A 43 12.67 14.87 -16.58
C ALA A 43 14.13 14.51 -16.23
N ARG A 44 14.87 13.92 -17.18
CA ARG A 44 16.29 13.56 -17.02
C ARG A 44 17.23 14.74 -16.77
N LYS A 45 16.89 15.92 -17.26
CA LYS A 45 17.66 17.15 -17.05
C LYS A 45 17.41 17.80 -15.68
N GLY A 46 16.54 17.23 -14.84
CA GLY A 46 16.23 17.79 -13.52
C GLY A 46 15.57 19.16 -13.60
N ARG A 47 14.65 19.31 -14.57
CA ARG A 47 13.92 20.55 -14.83
C ARG A 47 12.58 20.62 -14.11
N VAL A 48 12.24 19.63 -13.30
CA VAL A 48 10.98 19.58 -12.55
C VAL A 48 11.28 19.74 -11.06
N PHE A 49 10.42 20.46 -10.36
CA PHE A 49 10.56 20.83 -8.96
C PHE A 49 9.21 20.70 -8.27
N ASP A 50 9.24 20.58 -6.95
CA ASP A 50 8.05 20.61 -6.10
C ASP A 50 6.94 19.62 -6.56
N LEU A 51 7.32 18.41 -7.01
CA LEU A 51 6.36 17.35 -7.35
C LEU A 51 5.61 16.96 -6.07
N ARG A 52 4.30 17.13 -6.06
CA ARG A 52 3.42 16.73 -4.96
C ARG A 52 2.33 15.83 -5.49
N VAL A 53 2.18 14.68 -4.84
CA VAL A 53 1.12 13.71 -5.12
C VAL A 53 0.05 13.85 -4.04
N ALA A 54 -1.13 14.27 -4.43
CA ALA A 54 -2.32 14.36 -3.60
C ALA A 54 -3.40 13.41 -4.14
N PRO A 55 -4.46 13.12 -3.36
CA PRO A 55 -5.65 12.45 -3.86
C PRO A 55 -6.16 13.09 -5.15
N HIS A 56 -6.19 12.30 -6.23
CA HIS A 56 -6.69 12.64 -7.56
C HIS A 56 -5.93 13.75 -8.29
N GLU A 57 -4.87 14.30 -7.71
CA GLU A 57 -4.15 15.45 -8.25
C GLU A 57 -2.63 15.33 -8.04
N VAL A 58 -1.86 15.62 -9.07
CA VAL A 58 -0.40 15.76 -9.00
C VAL A 58 -0.03 17.15 -9.50
N THR A 59 0.69 17.91 -8.68
CA THR A 59 1.18 19.24 -9.04
C THR A 59 2.70 19.25 -9.11
N ALA A 60 3.26 20.06 -10.01
CA ALA A 60 4.69 20.29 -10.11
C ALA A 60 5.01 21.61 -10.81
N LYS A 61 6.27 22.04 -10.70
CA LYS A 61 6.82 23.18 -11.45
C LYS A 61 7.88 22.70 -12.42
N VAL A 62 7.87 23.22 -13.65
CA VAL A 62 8.81 22.82 -14.70
C VAL A 62 9.55 24.03 -15.26
N GLN A 63 10.87 24.05 -15.09
CA GLN A 63 11.73 25.07 -15.70
C GLN A 63 11.79 24.87 -17.21
N GLY A 64 11.06 25.72 -17.93
CA GLY A 64 11.09 25.83 -19.37
C GLY A 64 12.03 26.92 -19.87
N SER A 65 11.64 27.53 -20.99
CA SER A 65 12.34 28.66 -21.61
C SER A 65 12.03 30.01 -20.96
N ALA A 66 10.92 30.13 -20.24
CA ALA A 66 10.54 31.34 -19.52
C ALA A 66 11.42 31.54 -18.27
N PRO A 67 11.57 32.79 -17.77
CA PRO A 67 12.28 33.06 -16.53
C PRO A 67 11.62 32.39 -15.32
N GLU A 68 10.29 32.38 -15.28
CA GLU A 68 9.50 31.69 -14.26
C GLU A 68 9.18 30.24 -14.68
N PRO A 69 9.26 29.26 -13.77
CA PRO A 69 8.84 27.89 -14.05
C PRO A 69 7.34 27.80 -14.37
N TYR A 70 7.01 26.95 -15.33
CA TYR A 70 5.62 26.63 -15.68
C TYR A 70 4.97 25.78 -14.59
N GLU A 71 3.71 26.05 -14.28
CA GLU A 71 2.90 25.23 -13.38
C GLU A 71 2.21 24.11 -14.15
N VAL A 72 2.27 22.89 -13.60
CA VAL A 72 1.67 21.69 -14.17
C VAL A 72 0.80 21.04 -13.13
N ALA A 73 -0.43 20.69 -13.51
CA ALA A 73 -1.34 19.87 -12.75
C ALA A 73 -1.83 18.68 -13.59
N LEU A 74 -1.86 17.50 -12.98
CA LEU A 74 -2.37 16.26 -13.55
C LEU A 74 -3.52 15.79 -12.66
N GLY A 75 -4.68 15.53 -13.25
CA GLY A 75 -5.86 15.02 -12.55
C GLY A 75 -6.29 13.66 -13.09
N ILE A 76 -6.98 12.89 -12.25
CA ILE A 76 -7.69 11.66 -12.65
C ILE A 76 -9.09 11.66 -12.05
N ASP A 77 -9.97 10.84 -12.59
CA ASP A 77 -11.30 10.66 -12.02
C ASP A 77 -11.23 9.94 -10.65
N ALA A 78 -12.06 10.37 -9.71
CA ALA A 78 -12.06 9.84 -8.36
C ALA A 78 -12.80 8.49 -8.28
N ILE A 79 -12.16 7.50 -7.62
CA ILE A 79 -12.84 6.28 -7.19
C ILE A 79 -13.68 6.61 -5.95
N GLY A 80 -14.97 6.26 -5.98
CA GLY A 80 -15.89 6.57 -4.89
C GLY A 80 -15.56 5.83 -3.59
N GLU A 81 -16.00 6.38 -2.45
CA GLU A 81 -15.78 5.73 -1.14
C GLU A 81 -16.41 4.33 -1.04
N ALA A 82 -17.53 4.08 -1.72
CA ALA A 82 -18.16 2.76 -1.74
C ALA A 82 -17.28 1.74 -2.48
N ASP A 83 -16.73 2.14 -3.62
CA ASP A 83 -15.83 1.33 -4.45
C ASP A 83 -14.51 1.06 -3.73
N TRP A 84 -13.95 2.07 -3.07
CA TRP A 84 -12.76 1.89 -2.22
C TRP A 84 -12.99 0.91 -1.09
N ARG A 85 -14.15 0.94 -0.41
CA ARG A 85 -14.48 -0.06 0.62
C ARG A 85 -14.58 -1.47 0.03
N ALA A 86 -15.10 -1.61 -1.18
CA ALA A 86 -15.15 -2.90 -1.87
C ALA A 86 -13.74 -3.42 -2.20
N VAL A 87 -12.87 -2.56 -2.73
CA VAL A 87 -11.45 -2.86 -2.99
C VAL A 87 -10.75 -3.28 -1.70
N GLU A 88 -10.86 -2.50 -0.63
CA GLU A 88 -10.25 -2.80 0.67
C GLU A 88 -10.70 -4.15 1.23
N LYS A 89 -12.00 -4.46 1.09
CA LYS A 89 -12.58 -5.75 1.52
C LYS A 89 -11.99 -6.92 0.73
N GLU A 90 -11.89 -6.81 -0.59
CA GLU A 90 -11.31 -7.86 -1.45
C GLU A 90 -9.82 -8.05 -1.21
N LEU A 91 -9.07 -6.97 -0.99
CA LEU A 91 -7.65 -7.05 -0.63
C LEU A 91 -7.45 -7.67 0.76
N ALA A 92 -8.33 -7.37 1.71
CA ALA A 92 -8.28 -7.90 3.06
C ALA A 92 -8.68 -9.38 3.15
N SER A 93 -9.62 -9.84 2.32
CA SER A 93 -10.12 -11.23 2.33
C SER A 93 -9.07 -12.23 1.82
N ARG A 94 -8.11 -11.77 1.01
CA ARG A 94 -7.07 -12.59 0.40
C ARG A 94 -5.74 -12.42 1.14
N ALA A 95 -5.37 -13.41 1.96
CA ALA A 95 -4.20 -13.36 2.85
C ALA A 95 -2.89 -12.94 2.16
N VAL A 96 -2.67 -13.37 0.91
CA VAL A 96 -1.47 -13.02 0.13
C VAL A 96 -1.40 -11.52 -0.16
N PHE A 97 -2.49 -10.90 -0.59
CA PHE A 97 -2.53 -9.45 -0.85
C PHE A 97 -2.33 -8.66 0.44
N ARG A 98 -3.04 -9.05 1.51
CA ARG A 98 -2.91 -8.42 2.83
C ARG A 98 -1.47 -8.48 3.34
N ALA A 99 -0.84 -9.65 3.31
CA ALA A 99 0.54 -9.82 3.80
C ALA A 99 1.55 -8.97 3.01
N ARG A 100 1.47 -8.97 1.68
CA ARG A 100 2.39 -8.20 0.82
C ARG A 100 2.21 -6.70 1.00
N LEU A 101 0.97 -6.20 1.02
CA LEU A 101 0.69 -4.78 1.24
C LEU A 101 1.13 -4.34 2.65
N LEU A 102 0.94 -5.16 3.69
CA LEU A 102 1.47 -4.88 5.03
C LEU A 102 2.99 -4.85 5.08
N ALA A 103 3.67 -5.68 4.26
CA ALA A 103 5.12 -5.64 4.08
C ALA A 103 5.60 -4.45 3.22
N GLY A 104 4.68 -3.66 2.67
CA GLY A 104 4.99 -2.52 1.82
C GLY A 104 5.23 -2.88 0.35
N GLU A 105 4.94 -4.12 -0.05
CA GLU A 105 5.05 -4.59 -1.42
C GLU A 105 3.72 -4.41 -2.17
N MET A 106 3.78 -3.90 -3.39
CA MET A 106 2.62 -3.82 -4.28
C MET A 106 2.59 -4.99 -5.28
N PRO A 107 1.69 -5.97 -5.09
CA PRO A 107 1.61 -7.14 -5.97
C PRO A 107 1.02 -6.79 -7.34
N PRO A 108 1.57 -7.28 -8.47
CA PRO A 108 1.02 -7.09 -9.82
C PRO A 108 -0.46 -7.45 -9.95
N GLU A 109 -0.87 -8.50 -9.25
CA GLU A 109 -2.22 -9.05 -9.30
C GLU A 109 -3.26 -8.10 -8.67
N ILE A 110 -2.83 -6.99 -8.05
CA ILE A 110 -3.74 -5.97 -7.50
C ILE A 110 -4.61 -5.35 -8.60
N GLU A 111 -4.10 -5.18 -9.83
CA GLU A 111 -4.89 -4.68 -10.96
C GLU A 111 -6.12 -5.55 -11.24
N TRP A 112 -6.04 -6.87 -10.99
CA TRP A 112 -7.19 -7.77 -11.17
C TRP A 112 -8.29 -7.52 -10.14
N VAL A 113 -7.92 -7.16 -8.91
CA VAL A 113 -8.90 -6.83 -7.86
C VAL A 113 -9.70 -5.58 -8.25
N PHE A 114 -9.04 -4.57 -8.82
CA PHE A 114 -9.72 -3.39 -9.37
C PHE A 114 -10.60 -3.78 -10.56
N ALA A 115 -10.07 -4.57 -11.50
CA ALA A 115 -10.80 -4.97 -12.70
C ALA A 115 -12.06 -5.82 -12.40
N GLU A 116 -12.00 -6.72 -11.41
CA GLU A 116 -13.14 -7.51 -10.93
C GLU A 116 -14.29 -6.63 -10.42
N LEU A 117 -13.96 -5.42 -9.92
CA LEU A 117 -14.91 -4.42 -9.42
C LEU A 117 -15.30 -3.39 -10.51
N GLY A 118 -14.84 -3.56 -11.75
CA GLY A 118 -15.08 -2.62 -12.84
C GLY A 118 -14.31 -1.29 -12.71
N LEU A 119 -13.24 -1.28 -11.92
CA LEU A 119 -12.39 -0.13 -11.67
C LEU A 119 -11.05 -0.28 -12.40
N ALA A 120 -10.34 0.83 -12.57
CA ALA A 120 -9.00 0.86 -13.11
C ALA A 120 -8.05 1.51 -12.10
N LEU A 121 -6.92 0.86 -11.82
CA LEU A 121 -5.86 1.42 -10.96
C LEU A 121 -5.03 2.49 -11.69
N PHE A 122 -4.92 2.37 -13.01
CA PHE A 122 -4.20 3.29 -13.88
C PHE A 122 -5.13 3.83 -14.96
N PRO A 123 -4.87 5.04 -15.50
CA PRO A 123 -5.61 5.58 -16.64
C PRO A 123 -5.64 4.60 -17.83
N GLY A 124 -6.83 4.27 -18.33
CA GLY A 124 -7.02 3.35 -19.46
C GLY A 124 -6.97 4.04 -20.82
N ALA A 125 -7.34 5.32 -20.87
CA ALA A 125 -7.33 6.17 -22.05
C ALA A 125 -6.83 7.59 -21.73
N ALA A 126 -6.53 8.35 -22.79
CA ALA A 126 -6.14 9.76 -22.65
C ALA A 126 -7.22 10.61 -21.96
N SER A 127 -8.51 10.26 -22.12
CA SER A 127 -9.64 10.94 -21.47
C SER A 127 -9.63 10.84 -19.95
N ASP A 128 -8.96 9.84 -19.39
CA ASP A 128 -8.95 9.55 -17.96
C ASP A 128 -7.89 10.39 -17.24
N LEU A 129 -7.10 11.16 -17.99
CA LEU A 129 -5.99 11.96 -17.50
C LEU A 129 -6.19 13.44 -17.87
N HIS A 130 -6.51 14.24 -16.87
CA HIS A 130 -6.76 15.68 -17.04
C HIS A 130 -5.44 16.43 -16.91
N LEU A 131 -4.94 16.98 -18.02
CA LEU A 131 -3.62 17.61 -18.07
C LEU A 131 -3.74 19.13 -18.19
N MET A 132 -3.16 19.85 -17.24
CA MET A 132 -3.09 21.31 -17.26
C MET A 132 -1.64 21.78 -17.17
N CYS A 133 -1.27 22.70 -18.07
CA CYS A 133 0.00 23.40 -18.01
C CYS A 133 -0.19 24.82 -18.56
N ASP A 134 0.36 25.81 -17.86
CA ASP A 134 0.32 27.23 -18.24
C ASP A 134 1.30 27.62 -19.37
N CYS A 135 1.95 26.63 -20.00
CA CYS A 135 2.89 26.87 -21.08
C CYS A 135 2.18 27.15 -22.43
N PRO A 136 2.83 27.84 -23.38
CA PRO A 136 2.21 28.19 -24.67
C PRO A 136 2.08 27.01 -25.67
N ASP A 137 2.38 25.77 -25.24
CA ASP A 137 2.26 24.56 -26.07
C ASP A 137 0.92 23.86 -25.81
N TRP A 138 -0.01 24.03 -26.74
CA TRP A 138 -1.36 23.47 -26.72
C TRP A 138 -1.43 21.96 -27.05
N GLY A 139 -0.31 21.26 -27.03
CA GLY A 139 -0.31 19.81 -27.23
C GLY A 139 -0.75 19.06 -25.98
N ASP A 140 -1.25 17.85 -26.21
CA ASP A 140 -1.82 17.00 -25.16
C ASP A 140 -1.18 15.60 -25.20
N PRO A 141 -0.21 15.29 -24.30
CA PRO A 141 0.45 16.17 -23.33
C PRO A 141 1.44 17.16 -23.98
N CYS A 142 1.60 18.33 -23.37
CA CYS A 142 2.75 19.19 -23.66
C CYS A 142 4.04 18.55 -23.13
N LYS A 143 5.22 19.03 -23.57
CA LYS A 143 6.50 18.47 -23.08
C LYS A 143 6.69 18.60 -21.56
N HIS A 144 6.08 19.59 -20.91
CA HIS A 144 6.19 19.80 -19.47
C HIS A 144 5.31 18.80 -18.70
N ALA A 145 4.04 18.64 -19.10
CA ALA A 145 3.15 17.61 -18.56
C ALA A 145 3.75 16.21 -18.73
N ALA A 146 4.28 15.91 -19.92
CA ALA A 146 5.00 14.65 -20.17
C ALA A 146 6.22 14.46 -19.23
N ALA A 147 6.96 15.53 -18.91
CA ALA A 147 8.08 15.44 -17.96
C ALA A 147 7.61 15.12 -16.54
N VAL A 148 6.48 15.70 -16.10
CA VAL A 148 5.88 15.40 -14.79
C VAL A 148 5.36 13.98 -14.74
N LEU A 149 4.70 13.49 -15.79
CA LEU A 149 4.25 12.10 -15.88
C LEU A 149 5.40 11.08 -15.74
N TYR A 150 6.54 11.33 -16.39
CA TYR A 150 7.71 10.47 -16.21
C TYR A 150 8.29 10.51 -14.80
N LEU A 151 8.30 11.67 -14.13
CA LEU A 151 8.76 11.74 -12.74
C LEU A 151 7.75 11.18 -11.75
N LEU A 152 6.45 11.24 -12.06
CA LEU A 152 5.42 10.55 -11.30
C LEU A 152 5.67 9.03 -11.35
N ALA A 153 6.00 8.49 -12.52
CA ALA A 153 6.40 7.09 -12.65
C ALA A 153 7.63 6.74 -11.79
N GLU A 154 8.63 7.63 -11.71
CA GLU A 154 9.78 7.40 -10.81
C GLU A 154 9.41 7.54 -9.33
N ALA A 155 8.51 8.46 -8.98
CA ALA A 155 8.02 8.57 -7.62
C ALA A 155 7.30 7.28 -7.19
N PHE A 156 6.57 6.62 -8.09
CA PHE A 156 5.99 5.31 -7.83
C PHE A 156 7.04 4.22 -7.60
N ASP A 157 8.17 4.23 -8.33
CA ASP A 157 9.28 3.31 -8.04
C ASP A 157 9.81 3.46 -6.61
N ASP A 158 9.67 4.64 -6.02
CA ASP A 158 10.20 5.00 -4.70
C ASP A 158 9.25 4.62 -3.57
N ASP A 159 7.97 4.89 -3.79
CA ASP A 159 6.89 4.49 -2.90
C ASP A 159 5.70 4.01 -3.74
N PRO A 160 5.43 2.70 -3.81
CA PRO A 160 4.32 2.18 -4.60
C PRO A 160 2.96 2.67 -4.06
N PHE A 161 2.83 3.03 -2.78
CA PHE A 161 1.57 3.54 -2.25
C PHE A 161 1.18 4.89 -2.82
N LEU A 162 2.08 5.61 -3.49
CA LEU A 162 1.75 6.82 -4.22
C LEU A 162 0.77 6.55 -5.37
N VAL A 163 0.76 5.36 -5.97
CA VAL A 163 -0.27 4.98 -6.96
C VAL A 163 -1.66 4.98 -6.32
N LEU A 164 -1.78 4.39 -5.14
CA LEU A 164 -3.04 4.30 -4.40
C LEU A 164 -3.45 5.66 -3.84
N GLN A 165 -2.49 6.43 -3.32
CA GLN A 165 -2.71 7.79 -2.84
C GLN A 165 -3.23 8.69 -3.96
N TRP A 166 -2.65 8.59 -5.16
CA TRP A 166 -3.15 9.33 -6.32
C TRP A 166 -4.57 8.92 -6.69
N ASN A 167 -4.92 7.64 -6.57
CA ASN A 167 -6.30 7.16 -6.70
C ASN A 167 -7.23 7.48 -5.51
N GLY A 168 -6.75 8.25 -4.53
CA GLY A 168 -7.54 8.73 -3.39
C GLY A 168 -7.43 7.90 -2.11
N ARG A 169 -6.53 6.92 -2.04
CA ARG A 169 -6.34 6.07 -0.86
C ARG A 169 -4.91 6.08 -0.36
N GLY A 170 -4.68 6.87 0.68
CA GLY A 170 -3.36 6.99 1.31
C GLY A 170 -2.92 5.69 2.00
N ARG A 171 -1.59 5.55 2.15
CA ARG A 171 -0.96 4.38 2.77
C ARG A 171 -1.56 4.05 4.15
N GLU A 172 -1.61 5.02 5.05
CA GLU A 172 -2.11 4.79 6.41
C GLU A 172 -3.57 4.34 6.43
N GLN A 173 -4.40 4.95 5.57
CA GLN A 173 -5.81 4.61 5.43
C GLN A 173 -5.99 3.17 4.95
N LEU A 174 -5.27 2.77 3.88
CA LEU A 174 -5.30 1.41 3.36
C LEU A 174 -4.79 0.40 4.39
N LEU A 175 -3.62 0.66 5.00
CA LEU A 175 -3.04 -0.27 5.98
C LEU A 175 -3.92 -0.41 7.21
N ALA A 176 -4.58 0.65 7.65
CA ALA A 176 -5.58 0.58 8.72
C ALA A 176 -6.79 -0.28 8.31
N ALA A 177 -7.29 -0.14 7.08
CA ALA A 177 -8.37 -0.98 6.56
C ALA A 177 -7.98 -2.46 6.46
N LEU A 178 -6.76 -2.75 5.97
CA LEU A 178 -6.24 -4.12 5.88
C LEU A 178 -5.97 -4.74 7.24
N ARG A 179 -5.60 -3.95 8.26
CA ARG A 179 -5.44 -4.43 9.64
C ARG A 179 -6.78 -4.83 10.25
N ARG A 180 -7.83 -4.05 10.02
CA ARG A 180 -9.24 -4.40 10.36
C ARG A 180 -9.76 -5.61 9.56
N GLY A 181 -9.03 -6.06 8.53
CA GLY A 181 -9.42 -7.14 7.64
C GLY A 181 -9.82 -8.44 8.35
N THR A 182 -11.00 -8.96 7.98
CA THR A 182 -11.83 -10.05 8.52
C THR A 182 -12.60 -9.80 9.83
N GLU A 183 -12.45 -8.65 10.49
CA GLU A 183 -13.26 -8.26 11.66
C GLU A 183 -14.51 -7.50 11.18
N THR A 184 -15.43 -8.17 10.48
CA THR A 184 -16.79 -7.62 10.25
C THR A 184 -17.77 -8.08 11.32
N GLU A 185 -17.39 -9.04 12.16
CA GLU A 185 -18.08 -9.25 13.42
C GLU A 185 -17.44 -8.34 14.47
N PRO A 186 -18.23 -7.52 15.19
CA PRO A 186 -17.70 -6.85 16.38
C PRO A 186 -17.08 -7.93 17.26
N ASP A 187 -15.83 -7.75 17.68
CA ASP A 187 -15.20 -8.68 18.61
C ASP A 187 -16.13 -8.78 19.82
N PRO A 188 -16.76 -9.95 20.08
CA PRO A 188 -17.69 -10.11 21.19
C PRO A 188 -17.04 -9.84 22.56
N LEU A 189 -15.72 -9.66 22.57
CA LEU A 189 -14.82 -9.42 23.69
C LEU A 189 -14.26 -7.98 23.75
N ASP A 190 -14.56 -7.09 22.79
CA ASP A 190 -14.24 -5.67 22.90
C ASP A 190 -15.16 -5.03 23.95
N LEU A 191 -14.70 -5.07 25.20
CA LEU A 191 -15.39 -4.52 26.37
C LEU A 191 -14.69 -3.23 26.78
N GLU A 192 -15.48 -2.24 27.20
CA GLU A 192 -14.94 -1.07 27.86
C GLU A 192 -14.15 -1.50 29.11
N ASP A 193 -12.91 -1.04 29.23
CA ASP A 193 -12.07 -1.28 30.40
C ASP A 193 -12.72 -0.65 31.65
N GLU A 194 -13.48 -1.45 32.41
CA GLU A 194 -13.95 -1.04 33.72
C GLU A 194 -12.80 -1.08 34.74
N PRO A 195 -12.64 -0.04 35.57
CA PRO A 195 -11.59 -0.01 36.58
C PRO A 195 -11.77 -1.15 37.59
N LEU A 196 -10.72 -1.94 37.78
CA LEU A 196 -10.66 -3.01 38.77
C LEU A 196 -10.98 -2.48 40.17
N THR A 197 -12.04 -2.99 40.79
CA THR A 197 -12.37 -2.73 42.19
C THR A 197 -11.90 -3.90 43.05
N ALA A 198 -11.55 -3.63 44.32
CA ALA A 198 -11.17 -4.68 45.28
C ALA A 198 -12.29 -5.74 45.48
N ALA A 199 -13.55 -5.34 45.28
CA ALA A 199 -14.70 -6.24 45.34
C ALA A 199 -14.81 -7.17 44.11
N GLY A 200 -14.41 -6.69 42.92
CA GLY A 200 -14.47 -7.46 41.67
C GLY A 200 -13.23 -8.31 41.38
N PHE A 201 -12.13 -8.13 42.11
CA PHE A 201 -10.84 -8.76 41.81
C PHE A 201 -10.88 -10.30 41.76
N TRP A 202 -11.66 -10.94 42.62
CA TRP A 202 -11.80 -12.40 42.69
C TRP A 202 -13.04 -12.93 41.95
N ALA A 203 -13.86 -12.04 41.39
CA ALA A 203 -15.04 -12.44 40.63
C ALA A 203 -14.64 -12.59 39.16
N PRO A 204 -14.98 -13.71 38.51
CA PRO A 204 -14.84 -13.79 37.07
C PRO A 204 -15.74 -12.70 36.45
N PRO A 205 -15.23 -11.89 35.50
CA PRO A 205 -16.10 -11.01 34.75
C PRO A 205 -17.19 -11.86 34.09
N SER A 206 -18.40 -11.32 33.99
CA SER A 206 -19.59 -11.99 33.44
C SER A 206 -19.45 -12.45 31.98
N GLY A 207 -18.28 -12.26 31.36
CA GLY A 207 -17.96 -12.60 29.97
C GLY A 207 -17.17 -13.89 29.73
N LEU A 208 -16.73 -14.66 30.74
CA LEU A 208 -15.89 -15.86 30.48
C LEU A 208 -16.57 -16.95 29.65
N ALA A 209 -17.91 -17.00 29.64
CA ALA A 209 -18.67 -17.92 28.78
C ALA A 209 -18.41 -17.65 27.28
N ARG A 210 -18.20 -16.39 26.90
CA ARG A 210 -17.95 -15.97 25.51
C ARG A 210 -16.58 -16.40 24.99
N LEU A 211 -15.59 -16.60 25.88
CA LEU A 211 -14.29 -17.15 25.50
C LEU A 211 -14.40 -18.58 24.95
N ARG A 212 -15.44 -19.34 25.32
CA ARG A 212 -15.70 -20.67 24.76
C ARG A 212 -16.26 -20.65 23.35
N GLU A 213 -16.93 -19.55 22.98
CA GLU A 213 -17.52 -19.36 21.65
C GLU A 213 -16.49 -18.81 20.64
N ARG A 214 -15.26 -18.55 21.09
CA ARG A 214 -14.17 -18.05 20.25
C ARG A 214 -13.88 -19.04 19.12
N PRO A 215 -13.96 -18.61 17.84
CA PRO A 215 -13.45 -19.39 16.73
C PRO A 215 -11.99 -19.74 16.99
N ALA A 216 -11.59 -20.98 16.70
CA ALA A 216 -10.20 -21.38 16.82
C ALA A 216 -9.33 -20.37 16.04
N ALA A 217 -8.31 -19.84 16.70
CA ALA A 217 -7.36 -18.96 16.03
C ALA A 217 -6.77 -19.70 14.82
N PRO A 218 -6.47 -19.00 13.71
CA PRO A 218 -5.78 -19.63 12.60
C PRO A 218 -4.50 -20.32 13.11
N PRO A 219 -4.15 -21.50 12.56
CA PRO A 219 -3.02 -22.27 13.05
C PRO A 219 -1.74 -21.43 12.95
N VAL A 220 -1.19 -21.07 14.10
CA VAL A 220 0.12 -20.44 14.21
C VAL A 220 1.19 -21.51 14.18
N PRO A 221 2.37 -21.24 13.59
CA PRO A 221 3.49 -22.17 13.63
C PRO A 221 3.80 -22.57 15.09
N PRO A 222 4.09 -23.85 15.36
CA PRO A 222 4.48 -24.27 16.69
C PRO A 222 5.69 -23.45 17.18
N GLY A 223 5.64 -23.04 18.45
CA GLY A 223 6.71 -22.21 19.04
C GLY A 223 6.70 -20.73 18.64
N PHE A 224 5.72 -20.22 17.88
CA PHE A 224 5.60 -18.79 17.58
C PHE A 224 5.57 -17.91 18.85
N VAL A 225 4.96 -18.40 19.93
CA VAL A 225 4.97 -17.74 21.25
C VAL A 225 6.39 -17.52 21.79
N LEU A 226 7.33 -18.43 21.49
CA LEU A 226 8.72 -18.32 21.91
C LEU A 226 9.49 -17.24 21.13
N GLN A 227 8.96 -16.78 19.99
CA GLN A 227 9.55 -15.76 19.13
C GLN A 227 8.98 -14.36 19.40
N LEU A 228 7.73 -14.27 19.83
CA LEU A 228 7.04 -13.01 20.11
C LEU A 228 7.53 -12.31 21.38
N ALA A 229 7.85 -13.08 22.41
CA ALA A 229 8.26 -12.53 23.71
C ALA A 229 9.79 -12.46 23.83
N PRO A 230 10.36 -11.35 24.36
CA PRO A 230 11.78 -11.33 24.69
C PRO A 230 12.08 -12.46 25.69
N PRO A 231 13.03 -13.35 25.38
CA PRO A 231 13.21 -14.55 26.18
C PRO A 231 13.73 -14.17 27.57
N PRO A 232 13.20 -14.80 28.64
CA PRO A 232 13.76 -14.61 29.97
C PRO A 232 15.23 -15.05 29.95
N PRO A 233 16.13 -14.39 30.71
CA PRO A 233 17.57 -14.68 30.72
C PRO A 233 17.90 -15.97 31.50
N VAL A 234 17.12 -17.03 31.30
CA VAL A 234 17.22 -18.32 31.95
C VAL A 234 17.93 -19.29 31.01
N LYS A 235 18.96 -19.96 31.52
CA LYS A 235 19.69 -21.01 30.80
C LYS A 235 19.56 -22.35 31.51
N ILE A 236 19.23 -23.40 30.76
CA ILE A 236 19.20 -24.78 31.26
C ILE A 236 20.32 -25.54 30.58
N ARG A 237 21.27 -26.09 31.36
CA ARG A 237 22.44 -26.82 30.82
C ARG A 237 23.15 -26.06 29.68
N ARG A 238 23.35 -24.75 29.85
CA ARG A 238 23.98 -23.82 28.88
C ARG A 238 23.19 -23.50 27.61
N ARG A 239 21.95 -23.98 27.45
CA ARG A 239 21.04 -23.62 26.34
C ARG A 239 20.05 -22.55 26.80
N ALA A 240 19.59 -21.70 25.87
CA ALA A 240 18.52 -20.75 26.18
C ALA A 240 17.22 -21.51 26.47
N LEU A 241 16.38 -20.98 27.36
CA LEU A 241 15.11 -21.61 27.71
C LEU A 241 14.23 -21.85 26.47
N THR A 242 14.20 -20.90 25.53
CA THR A 242 13.46 -21.01 24.25
C THR A 242 13.93 -22.20 23.42
N ASP A 243 15.24 -22.46 23.33
CA ASP A 243 15.80 -23.59 22.58
C ASP A 243 15.44 -24.94 23.21
N VAL A 244 15.22 -24.96 24.52
CA VAL A 244 14.83 -26.16 25.27
C VAL A 244 13.34 -26.43 25.11
N LEU A 245 12.53 -25.37 25.03
CA LEU A 245 11.08 -25.46 24.90
C LEU A 245 10.61 -25.70 23.47
N ALA A 246 11.37 -25.27 22.45
CA ALA A 246 10.95 -25.39 21.05
C ALA A 246 10.48 -26.82 20.67
N PRO A 247 11.22 -27.91 20.96
CA PRO A 247 10.77 -29.27 20.63
C PRO A 247 9.51 -29.70 21.38
N VAL A 248 9.25 -29.13 22.57
CA VAL A 248 8.04 -29.42 23.36
C VAL A 248 6.82 -28.77 22.73
N TYR A 249 6.97 -27.53 22.24
CA TYR A 249 5.90 -26.82 21.53
C TYR A 249 5.56 -27.49 20.20
N GLU A 250 6.56 -27.99 19.47
CA GLU A 250 6.36 -28.81 18.26
C GLU A 250 5.56 -30.08 18.59
N ALA A 251 5.99 -30.83 19.61
CA ALA A 251 5.32 -32.08 20.00
C ALA A 251 3.89 -31.88 20.53
N LEU A 252 3.58 -30.74 21.16
CA LEU A 252 2.22 -30.41 21.60
C LEU A 252 1.30 -30.13 20.40
N ALA A 253 1.81 -29.44 19.38
CA ALA A 253 1.04 -29.17 18.17
C ALA A 253 0.69 -30.44 17.38
N ASP A 254 1.56 -31.45 17.42
CA ASP A 254 1.30 -32.76 16.79
C ASP A 254 0.24 -33.60 17.54
N GLN A 255 -0.02 -33.34 18.83
CA GLN A 255 -1.00 -34.08 19.64
C GLN A 255 -2.44 -33.55 19.47
N ASP A 256 -2.62 -32.25 19.23
CA ASP A 256 -3.93 -31.63 19.03
C ASP A 256 -4.52 -31.87 17.62
N GLY A 257 -3.72 -32.38 16.68
CA GLY A 257 -4.18 -32.78 15.34
C GLY A 257 -4.89 -34.14 15.28
N GLY A 258 -5.04 -34.81 16.43
CA GLY A 258 -5.39 -36.23 16.54
C GLY A 258 -6.65 -36.56 17.34
N ASP A 259 -7.65 -35.71 17.46
CA ASP A 259 -9.03 -36.14 17.75
C ASP A 259 -10.03 -34.97 17.63
N LEU A 260 -10.92 -35.01 16.63
CA LEU A 260 -12.19 -34.30 16.65
C LEU A 260 -13.26 -35.30 16.17
N PRO A 261 -14.04 -35.93 17.06
CA PRO A 261 -15.21 -36.68 16.64
C PRO A 261 -16.26 -35.70 16.09
N GLY A 262 -16.83 -36.06 14.94
CA GLY A 262 -17.81 -35.27 14.19
C GLY A 262 -19.21 -35.23 14.79
#